data_AF-A0A933I4P3-F1
#
_entry.id   AF-A0A933I4P3-F1
#
_cell.length_a   1.000
_cell.length_b   1.000
_cell.length_c   1.000
_cell.angle_alpha   90.00
_cell.angle_beta   90.00
_cell.angle_gamma   90.00
#
_symmetry.space_group_name_H-M   'P 1'
#
loop_
_entity.id
_entity.type
_entity.pdbx_description
1 polymer ?
#
loop_
_entity_poly.entity_id
_entity_poly.type
_entity_poly.pdbx_seq_one_letter_code
_entity_poly.pdbx_strand_id
1 'polypeptide(L)'
;MEDISLWKKDFLTNCFERIYLEPFLEQLQVQYNFDRSPFSVILLDLDHFKTMNDKYGHVFGDDVLKYFASSMRLSLDGYTEPTAHSYIFRYGGDEFIIVLPSKRSYEGYRLAVNILGNITKRHFLFKGKRFKMSFSAGVACFTDDADSIEQLIENSDKAMYFSKKHGKGMITEFSKIKFMQIMQKVGLFSIISGLLLSFLIVMLAFHGVFNKFVFIKNKAVSAKVQPTKTQTIYFKSGGYLKGVIVKYDDKVEVKIMFDKGEGVVTINKADILKIEDN
;
A
#
# COMPACT_ATOMS: atom_id res chain seq x y z
N MET A 1 -32.40 -17.22 -19.36
CA MET A 1 -32.34 -17.03 -17.90
C MET A 1 -33.08 -18.20 -17.30
N GLU A 2 -32.52 -18.85 -16.28
CA GLU A 2 -33.29 -19.82 -15.49
C GLU A 2 -34.53 -19.11 -14.95
N ASP A 3 -35.68 -19.78 -14.95
CA ASP A 3 -36.92 -19.13 -14.51
C ASP A 3 -36.87 -18.91 -12.99
N ILE A 4 -36.60 -17.65 -12.61
CA ILE A 4 -36.49 -17.20 -11.22
C ILE A 4 -37.77 -17.51 -10.43
N SER A 5 -38.92 -17.68 -11.10
CA SER A 5 -40.17 -18.07 -10.44
C SER A 5 -40.11 -19.48 -9.81
N LEU A 6 -39.17 -20.32 -10.25
CA LEU A 6 -38.95 -21.67 -9.71
C LEU A 6 -38.04 -21.69 -8.46
N TRP A 7 -37.37 -20.58 -8.15
CA TRP A 7 -36.49 -20.52 -6.99
C TRP A 7 -37.27 -20.53 -5.68
N LYS A 8 -36.88 -21.42 -4.76
CA LYS A 8 -37.45 -21.46 -3.42
C LYS A 8 -37.05 -20.23 -2.62
N LYS A 9 -37.94 -19.86 -1.73
CA LYS A 9 -37.77 -18.76 -0.79
C LYS A 9 -37.69 -19.31 0.62
N ASP A 10 -36.82 -18.70 1.42
CA ASP A 10 -36.68 -18.96 2.85
C ASP A 10 -38.04 -18.81 3.54
N PHE A 11 -38.45 -19.85 4.26
CA PHE A 11 -39.77 -19.95 4.87
C PHE A 11 -40.10 -18.81 5.84
N LEU A 12 -39.07 -18.21 6.46
CA LEU A 12 -39.23 -17.19 7.48
C LEU A 12 -39.35 -15.79 6.86
N THR A 13 -38.43 -15.44 5.96
CA THR A 13 -38.24 -14.08 5.45
C THR A 13 -38.88 -13.87 4.07
N ASN A 14 -39.16 -14.96 3.34
CA ASN A 14 -39.63 -14.96 1.96
C ASN A 14 -38.63 -14.25 1.00
N CYS A 15 -37.34 -14.27 1.36
CA CYS A 15 -36.20 -13.96 0.48
C CYS A 15 -35.73 -15.24 -0.21
N PHE A 16 -34.98 -15.14 -1.32
CA PHE A 16 -34.44 -16.33 -1.98
C PHE A 16 -33.45 -17.07 -1.08
N GLU A 17 -33.41 -18.40 -1.21
CA GLU A 17 -32.45 -19.22 -0.47
C GLU A 17 -31.03 -19.09 -1.05
N ARG A 18 -30.00 -19.18 -0.19
CA ARG A 18 -28.59 -19.11 -0.58
C ARG A 18 -28.21 -20.04 -1.72
N ILE A 19 -28.84 -21.21 -1.83
CA ILE A 19 -28.50 -22.21 -2.86
C ILE A 19 -28.64 -21.68 -4.30
N TYR A 20 -29.49 -20.67 -4.51
CA TYR A 20 -29.69 -20.04 -5.83
C TYR A 20 -28.74 -18.86 -6.10
N LEU A 21 -27.98 -18.41 -5.11
CA LEU A 21 -27.14 -17.21 -5.24
C LEU A 21 -25.98 -17.45 -6.21
N GLU A 22 -25.19 -18.49 -5.99
CA GLU A 22 -23.97 -18.76 -6.76
C GLU A 22 -24.29 -19.05 -8.24
N PRO A 23 -25.25 -19.94 -8.58
CA PRO A 23 -25.68 -20.12 -9.98
C PRO A 23 -26.18 -18.82 -10.63
N PHE A 24 -26.82 -17.94 -9.86
CA PHE A 24 -27.26 -16.65 -10.38
C PHE A 24 -26.09 -15.69 -10.67
N LEU A 25 -25.09 -15.63 -9.78
CA LEU A 25 -23.89 -14.83 -9.99
C LEU A 25 -23.06 -15.36 -11.17
N GLU A 26 -23.00 -16.68 -11.37
CA GLU A 26 -22.37 -17.30 -12.54
C GLU A 26 -23.05 -16.87 -13.84
N GLN A 27 -24.39 -16.84 -13.87
CA GLN A 27 -25.15 -16.34 -15.02
C GLN A 27 -24.83 -14.86 -15.31
N LEU A 28 -24.75 -14.03 -14.27
CA LEU A 28 -24.39 -12.62 -14.41
C LEU A 28 -22.94 -12.43 -14.87
N GLN A 29 -22.01 -13.28 -14.43
CA GLN A 29 -20.63 -13.28 -14.90
C GLN A 29 -20.54 -13.66 -16.39
N VAL A 30 -21.29 -14.68 -16.83
CA VAL A 30 -21.39 -15.03 -18.26
C VAL A 30 -21.93 -13.86 -19.06
N GLN A 31 -22.97 -13.18 -18.56
CA GLN A 31 -23.51 -11.98 -19.20
C GLN A 31 -22.45 -10.86 -19.27
N TYR A 32 -21.78 -10.54 -18.16
CA TYR A 32 -20.71 -9.56 -18.13
C TYR A 32 -19.58 -9.87 -19.13
N ASN A 33 -19.21 -11.14 -19.29
CA ASN A 33 -18.21 -11.53 -20.29
C ASN A 33 -18.67 -11.29 -21.72
N PHE A 34 -19.99 -11.29 -21.97
CA PHE A 34 -20.60 -11.05 -23.28
C PHE A 34 -20.79 -9.56 -23.59
N ASP A 35 -21.40 -8.79 -22.69
CA ASP A 35 -21.84 -7.40 -22.94
C ASP A 35 -21.17 -6.34 -22.05
N ARG A 36 -20.29 -6.77 -21.13
CA ARG A 36 -19.65 -5.92 -20.10
C ARG A 36 -20.65 -5.20 -19.18
N SER A 37 -21.86 -5.73 -19.03
CA SER A 37 -22.86 -5.21 -18.10
C SER A 37 -22.43 -5.46 -16.65
N PRO A 38 -22.20 -4.41 -15.85
CA PRO A 38 -21.74 -4.57 -14.47
C PRO A 38 -22.83 -5.17 -13.60
N PHE A 39 -22.46 -5.88 -12.55
CA PHE A 39 -23.38 -6.19 -11.46
C PHE A 39 -22.70 -5.96 -10.12
N SER A 40 -23.51 -5.67 -9.10
CA SER A 40 -23.04 -5.43 -7.75
C SER A 40 -23.77 -6.27 -6.73
N VAL A 41 -23.05 -6.56 -5.64
CA VAL A 41 -23.54 -7.29 -4.49
C VAL A 41 -23.44 -6.39 -3.27
N ILE A 42 -24.50 -6.39 -2.48
CA ILE A 42 -24.56 -5.80 -1.15
C ILE A 42 -24.68 -6.97 -0.18
N LEU A 43 -23.68 -7.17 0.68
CA LEU A 43 -23.77 -8.10 1.80
C LEU A 43 -24.14 -7.30 3.06
N LEU A 44 -25.19 -7.72 3.75
CA LEU A 44 -25.80 -7.03 4.89
C LEU A 44 -25.84 -7.97 6.09
N ASP A 45 -25.63 -7.42 7.28
CA ASP A 45 -25.80 -8.13 8.54
C ASP A 45 -26.43 -7.22 9.60
N LEU A 46 -27.42 -7.76 10.31
CA LEU A 46 -28.15 -7.04 11.35
C LEU A 46 -27.29 -6.76 12.58
N ASP A 47 -27.15 -5.48 12.92
CA ASP A 47 -26.36 -5.10 14.07
C ASP A 47 -27.02 -5.57 15.37
N HIS A 48 -26.22 -6.24 16.22
CA HIS A 48 -26.63 -6.72 17.54
C HIS A 48 -27.74 -7.79 17.51
N PHE A 49 -28.00 -8.44 16.38
CA PHE A 49 -29.04 -9.46 16.27
C PHE A 49 -28.91 -10.55 17.33
N LYS A 50 -27.73 -11.17 17.45
CA LYS A 50 -27.46 -12.19 18.48
C LYS A 50 -27.81 -11.70 19.88
N THR A 51 -27.34 -10.50 20.26
CA THR A 51 -27.63 -9.91 21.58
C THR A 51 -29.12 -9.68 21.81
N MET A 52 -29.85 -9.24 20.78
CA MET A 52 -31.30 -9.08 20.88
C MET A 52 -32.01 -10.42 20.99
N ASN A 53 -31.57 -11.42 20.22
CA ASN A 53 -32.15 -12.75 20.20
C ASN A 53 -31.94 -13.46 21.55
N ASP A 54 -30.73 -13.37 22.10
CA ASP A 54 -30.38 -13.93 23.41
C ASP A 54 -31.18 -13.26 24.55
N LYS A 55 -31.49 -11.96 24.40
CA LYS A 55 -32.23 -11.18 25.40
C LYS A 55 -33.75 -11.36 25.34
N TYR A 56 -34.32 -11.46 24.15
CA TYR A 56 -35.77 -11.44 23.93
C TYR A 56 -36.35 -12.77 23.42
N GLY A 57 -35.48 -13.75 23.14
CA GLY A 57 -35.82 -15.10 22.70
C GLY A 57 -35.97 -15.25 21.19
N HIS A 58 -35.93 -16.49 20.70
CA HIS A 58 -35.95 -16.81 19.27
C HIS A 58 -37.15 -16.25 18.49
N VAL A 59 -38.33 -16.20 19.12
CA VAL A 59 -39.53 -15.60 18.49
C VAL A 59 -39.32 -14.12 18.18
N PHE A 60 -38.59 -13.39 19.04
CA PHE A 60 -38.22 -12.00 18.75
C PHE A 60 -37.27 -11.91 17.56
N GLY A 61 -36.24 -12.77 17.51
CA GLY A 61 -35.31 -12.82 16.38
C GLY A 61 -36.00 -13.11 15.06
N ASP A 62 -36.94 -14.05 15.06
CA ASP A 62 -37.74 -14.39 13.88
C ASP A 62 -38.54 -13.19 13.35
N ASP A 63 -39.17 -12.42 14.24
CA ASP A 63 -39.93 -11.24 13.86
C ASP A 63 -39.02 -10.08 13.41
N VAL A 64 -37.81 -9.95 13.99
CA VAL A 64 -36.78 -9.02 13.51
C VAL A 64 -36.38 -9.35 12.07
N LEU A 65 -36.11 -10.62 11.77
CA LEU A 65 -35.72 -11.07 10.43
C LEU A 65 -36.82 -10.82 9.39
N LYS A 66 -38.08 -11.14 9.74
CA LYS A 66 -39.26 -10.84 8.91
C LYS A 66 -39.40 -9.35 8.63
N TYR A 67 -39.28 -8.53 9.67
CA TYR A 67 -39.37 -7.09 9.54
C TYR A 67 -38.25 -6.53 8.66
N PHE A 68 -37.02 -7.00 8.86
CA PHE A 68 -35.85 -6.58 8.11
C PHE A 68 -36.01 -6.89 6.61
N ALA A 69 -36.34 -8.15 6.29
CA ALA A 69 -36.61 -8.59 4.91
C ALA A 69 -37.73 -7.79 4.23
N SER A 70 -38.81 -7.51 4.96
CA SER A 70 -39.93 -6.71 4.45
C SER A 70 -39.55 -5.25 4.23
N SER A 71 -38.72 -4.68 5.11
CA SER A 71 -38.23 -3.30 4.98
C SER A 71 -37.28 -3.15 3.79
N MET A 72 -36.46 -4.16 3.50
CA MET A 72 -35.62 -4.18 2.31
C MET A 72 -36.47 -4.22 1.03
N ARG A 73 -37.46 -5.11 0.94
CA ARG A 73 -38.37 -5.19 -0.22
C ARG A 73 -39.08 -3.87 -0.50
N LEU A 74 -39.69 -3.27 0.52
CA LEU A 74 -40.36 -1.98 0.37
C LEU A 74 -39.43 -0.86 -0.10
N SER A 75 -38.16 -0.92 0.30
CA SER A 75 -37.14 0.05 -0.13
C SER A 75 -36.69 -0.19 -1.56
N LEU A 76 -36.75 -1.43 -2.06
CA LEU A 76 -36.47 -1.78 -3.45
C LEU A 76 -37.59 -1.34 -4.38
N ASP A 77 -38.84 -1.64 -4.04
CA ASP A 77 -40.02 -1.32 -4.85
C ASP A 77 -40.14 0.19 -5.16
N GLY A 78 -39.67 1.06 -4.25
CA GLY A 78 -39.64 2.51 -4.46
C GLY A 78 -38.36 3.07 -5.07
N TYR A 79 -37.33 2.24 -5.31
CA TYR A 79 -36.01 2.65 -5.79
C TYR A 79 -35.69 2.13 -7.19
N THR A 80 -36.30 1.03 -7.61
CA THR A 80 -36.11 0.46 -8.94
C THR A 80 -37.11 1.06 -9.93
N GLU A 81 -36.62 1.54 -11.07
CA GLU A 81 -37.42 1.64 -12.29
C GLU A 81 -38.12 0.29 -12.55
N PRO A 82 -39.30 0.25 -13.19
CA PRO A 82 -40.04 -1.00 -13.47
C PRO A 82 -39.22 -2.10 -14.18
N THR A 83 -38.07 -1.73 -14.75
CA THR A 83 -37.16 -2.57 -15.52
C THR A 83 -35.90 -3.02 -14.77
N ALA A 84 -35.65 -2.52 -13.55
CA ALA A 84 -34.45 -2.83 -12.78
C ALA A 84 -34.74 -3.89 -11.71
N HIS A 85 -34.45 -5.15 -12.00
CA HIS A 85 -34.66 -6.23 -11.03
C HIS A 85 -33.60 -6.19 -9.92
N SER A 86 -34.04 -6.31 -8.67
CA SER A 86 -33.17 -6.49 -7.50
C SER A 86 -33.56 -7.77 -6.79
N TYR A 87 -32.57 -8.58 -6.40
CA TYR A 87 -32.81 -9.91 -5.85
C TYR A 87 -32.25 -10.00 -4.44
N ILE A 88 -33.10 -10.33 -3.46
CA ILE A 88 -32.69 -10.48 -2.07
C ILE A 88 -32.60 -11.96 -1.72
N PHE A 89 -31.43 -12.38 -1.27
CA PHE A 89 -31.12 -13.70 -0.76
C PHE A 89 -30.91 -13.64 0.75
N ARG A 90 -31.41 -14.64 1.48
CA ARG A 90 -30.98 -14.88 2.86
C ARG A 90 -29.74 -15.76 2.82
N TYR A 91 -28.60 -15.21 3.23
CA TYR A 91 -27.30 -15.88 3.10
C TYR A 91 -27.04 -16.86 4.25
N GLY A 92 -27.43 -16.50 5.47
CA GLY A 92 -27.37 -17.37 6.63
C GLY A 92 -27.60 -16.60 7.92
N GLY A 93 -28.32 -17.19 8.89
CA GLY A 93 -28.63 -16.51 10.16
C GLY A 93 -29.34 -15.17 9.94
N ASP A 94 -28.62 -14.09 10.24
CA ASP A 94 -28.99 -12.67 10.11
C ASP A 94 -28.31 -11.93 8.95
N GLU A 95 -27.62 -12.67 8.07
CA GLU A 95 -26.95 -12.16 6.89
C GLU A 95 -27.84 -12.27 5.64
N PHE A 96 -27.82 -11.22 4.83
CA PHE A 96 -28.58 -11.11 3.58
C PHE A 96 -27.67 -10.61 2.46
N ILE A 97 -27.94 -11.04 1.24
CA ILE A 97 -27.27 -10.56 0.03
C ILE A 97 -28.31 -9.95 -0.90
N ILE A 98 -28.06 -8.73 -1.36
CA ILE A 98 -28.80 -8.12 -2.46
C ILE A 98 -27.93 -8.15 -3.70
N VAL A 99 -28.45 -8.72 -4.79
CA VAL A 99 -27.80 -8.72 -6.10
C VAL A 99 -28.50 -7.73 -7.01
N LEU A 100 -27.71 -6.88 -7.65
CA LEU A 100 -28.15 -5.82 -8.55
C LEU A 100 -27.50 -5.99 -9.93
N PRO A 101 -28.18 -6.67 -10.88
CA PRO A 101 -27.73 -6.76 -12.27
C PRO A 101 -27.73 -5.39 -12.96
N SER A 102 -26.80 -5.17 -13.87
CA SER A 102 -26.66 -3.92 -14.62
C SER A 102 -26.47 -2.68 -13.73
N LYS A 103 -25.88 -2.84 -12.54
CA LYS A 103 -25.67 -1.79 -11.54
C LYS A 103 -24.25 -1.79 -11.00
N ARG A 104 -23.67 -0.58 -10.89
CA ARG A 104 -22.34 -0.36 -10.30
C ARG A 104 -22.41 -0.21 -8.78
N SER A 105 -21.25 -0.28 -8.13
CA SER A 105 -21.10 -0.17 -6.67
C SER A 105 -21.75 1.09 -6.08
N TYR A 106 -21.64 2.25 -6.73
CA TYR A 106 -22.25 3.49 -6.24
C TYR A 106 -23.79 3.43 -6.20
N GLU A 107 -24.42 2.71 -7.13
CA GLU A 107 -25.87 2.51 -7.14
C GLU A 107 -26.30 1.58 -6.00
N GLY A 108 -25.54 0.50 -5.79
CA GLY A 108 -25.73 -0.40 -4.65
C GLY A 108 -25.53 0.30 -3.31
N TYR A 109 -24.52 1.18 -3.20
CA TYR A 109 -24.29 2.01 -2.02
C TYR A 109 -25.47 2.92 -1.72
N ARG A 110 -25.98 3.65 -2.73
CA ARG A 110 -27.14 4.54 -2.56
C ARG A 110 -28.38 3.77 -2.12
N LEU A 111 -28.63 2.60 -2.70
CA LEU A 111 -29.72 1.73 -2.28
C LEU A 111 -29.55 1.29 -0.82
N ALA A 112 -28.37 0.80 -0.44
CA ALA A 112 -28.10 0.34 0.91
C ALA A 112 -28.25 1.48 1.94
N VAL A 113 -27.81 2.70 1.61
CA VAL A 113 -28.03 3.90 2.43
C VAL A 113 -29.52 4.22 2.57
N ASN A 114 -30.31 4.10 1.51
CA ASN A 114 -31.76 4.28 1.56
C ASN A 114 -32.43 3.25 2.48
N ILE A 115 -32.08 1.96 2.33
CA ILE A 115 -32.56 0.87 3.19
C ILE A 115 -32.21 1.15 4.66
N LEU A 116 -30.96 1.54 4.93
CA LEU A 116 -30.50 1.90 6.29
C LEU A 116 -31.28 3.08 6.86
N GLY A 117 -31.48 4.13 6.08
CA GLY A 117 -32.28 5.29 6.48
C GLY A 117 -33.73 4.91 6.81
N ASN A 118 -34.35 4.03 6.03
CA ASN A 118 -35.71 3.58 6.28
C ASN A 118 -35.82 2.73 7.55
N ILE A 119 -34.89 1.80 7.76
CA ILE A 119 -34.89 0.91 8.91
C ILE A 119 -34.58 1.67 10.21
N THR A 120 -33.65 2.62 10.18
CA THR A 120 -33.26 3.39 11.37
C THR A 120 -34.30 4.43 11.78
N LYS A 121 -35.07 5.00 10.82
CA LYS A 121 -36.16 5.95 11.11
C LYS A 121 -37.41 5.25 11.66
N ARG A 122 -37.69 4.04 11.19
CA ARG A 122 -38.85 3.26 11.64
C ARG A 122 -38.50 2.52 12.93
N HIS A 123 -39.53 2.16 13.69
CA HIS A 123 -39.36 1.34 14.89
C HIS A 123 -39.91 -0.04 14.60
N PHE A 124 -39.17 -1.07 14.99
CA PHE A 124 -39.69 -2.42 15.07
C PHE A 124 -40.57 -2.52 16.31
N LEU A 125 -41.80 -3.00 16.13
CA LEU A 125 -42.77 -3.16 17.21
C LEU A 125 -42.86 -4.63 17.58
N PHE A 126 -42.57 -4.94 18.85
CA PHE A 126 -42.72 -6.29 19.37
C PHE A 126 -43.38 -6.22 20.75
N LYS A 127 -44.54 -6.88 20.89
CA LYS A 127 -45.34 -6.91 22.13
C LYS A 127 -45.55 -5.51 22.74
N GLY A 128 -45.91 -4.54 21.90
CA GLY A 128 -46.18 -3.15 22.31
C GLY A 128 -44.94 -2.30 22.63
N LYS A 129 -43.72 -2.85 22.52
CA LYS A 129 -42.47 -2.12 22.73
C LYS A 129 -41.83 -1.73 21.40
N ARG A 130 -41.16 -0.58 21.40
CA ARG A 130 -40.45 -0.02 20.23
C ARG A 130 -38.96 -0.34 20.32
N PHE A 131 -38.41 -0.89 19.25
CA PHE A 131 -37.00 -1.23 19.12
C PHE A 131 -36.40 -0.48 17.94
N LYS A 132 -35.19 0.05 18.14
CA LYS A 132 -34.38 0.61 17.05
C LYS A 132 -33.52 -0.51 16.48
N MET A 133 -33.37 -0.52 15.17
CA MET A 133 -32.54 -1.48 14.47
C MET A 133 -31.63 -0.76 13.50
N SER A 134 -30.47 -1.35 13.27
CA SER A 134 -29.52 -0.95 12.25
C SER A 134 -28.90 -2.20 11.64
N PHE A 135 -28.19 -2.02 10.55
CA PHE A 135 -27.38 -3.06 9.96
C PHE A 135 -26.08 -2.44 9.44
N SER A 136 -25.09 -3.29 9.29
CA SER A 136 -23.85 -2.96 8.61
C SER A 136 -23.84 -3.64 7.24
N ALA A 137 -23.33 -2.97 6.21
CA ALA A 137 -23.22 -3.57 4.89
C ALA A 137 -21.91 -3.23 4.18
N GLY A 138 -21.55 -4.11 3.26
CA GLY A 138 -20.45 -3.98 2.33
C GLY A 138 -20.94 -4.12 0.89
N VAL A 139 -20.44 -3.26 0.01
CA VAL A 139 -20.82 -3.22 -1.41
C VAL A 139 -19.58 -3.51 -2.26
N ALA A 140 -19.71 -4.44 -3.21
CA ALA A 140 -18.68 -4.74 -4.21
C ALA A 140 -19.30 -4.88 -5.60
N CYS A 141 -18.55 -4.56 -6.65
CA CYS A 141 -18.97 -4.68 -8.04
C CYS A 141 -18.04 -5.59 -8.85
N PHE A 142 -18.63 -6.46 -9.68
CA PHE A 142 -17.93 -7.42 -10.56
C PHE A 142 -17.27 -6.77 -11.79
N THR A 143 -16.73 -5.56 -11.62
CA THR A 143 -16.01 -4.85 -12.68
C THR A 143 -14.75 -4.18 -12.12
N ASP A 144 -14.93 -3.39 -11.06
CA ASP A 144 -13.87 -2.59 -10.45
C ASP A 144 -13.26 -3.28 -9.20
N ASP A 145 -14.05 -4.14 -8.56
CA ASP A 145 -13.76 -4.69 -7.23
C ASP A 145 -13.43 -6.19 -7.23
N ALA A 146 -13.77 -6.94 -8.28
CA ALA A 146 -13.55 -8.39 -8.33
C ALA A 146 -13.45 -8.95 -9.76
N ASP A 147 -12.63 -9.99 -9.91
CA ASP A 147 -12.42 -10.77 -11.14
C ASP A 147 -13.08 -12.17 -11.07
N SER A 148 -13.52 -12.60 -9.89
CA SER A 148 -14.24 -13.86 -9.65
C SER A 148 -15.39 -13.68 -8.66
N ILE A 149 -16.34 -14.62 -8.64
CA ILE A 149 -17.52 -14.55 -7.77
C ILE A 149 -17.11 -14.67 -6.31
N GLU A 150 -16.15 -15.55 -6.03
CA GLU A 150 -15.57 -15.73 -4.69
C GLU A 150 -14.95 -14.42 -4.22
N GLN A 151 -14.19 -13.75 -5.08
CA GLN A 151 -13.58 -12.47 -4.76
C GLN A 151 -14.64 -11.37 -4.57
N LEU A 152 -15.73 -11.39 -5.34
CA LEU A 152 -16.84 -10.45 -5.19
C LEU A 152 -17.48 -10.57 -3.80
N ILE A 153 -17.80 -11.80 -3.39
CA ILE A 153 -18.37 -12.08 -2.07
C ILE A 153 -17.36 -11.73 -0.97
N GLU A 154 -16.11 -12.17 -1.08
CA GLU A 154 -15.05 -11.88 -0.11
C GLU A 154 -14.82 -10.38 0.07
N ASN A 155 -14.82 -9.61 -1.02
CA ASN A 155 -14.63 -8.17 -0.96
C ASN A 155 -15.85 -7.43 -0.41
N SER A 156 -17.07 -7.92 -0.68
CA SER A 156 -18.28 -7.43 -0.01
C SER A 156 -18.25 -7.71 1.50
N ASP A 157 -17.76 -8.87 1.92
CA ASP A 157 -17.59 -9.23 3.33
C ASP A 157 -16.53 -8.36 4.03
N LYS A 158 -15.35 -8.17 3.42
CA LYS A 158 -14.33 -7.23 3.93
C LYS A 158 -14.90 -5.84 4.14
N ALA A 159 -15.72 -5.36 3.21
CA ALA A 159 -16.37 -4.06 3.33
C ALA A 159 -17.43 -4.02 4.43
N MET A 160 -18.24 -5.07 4.60
CA MET A 160 -19.21 -5.18 5.69
C MET A 160 -18.51 -5.28 7.05
N TYR A 161 -17.44 -6.05 7.14
CA TYR A 161 -16.62 -6.18 8.33
C TYR A 161 -15.99 -4.84 8.72
N PHE A 162 -15.49 -4.08 7.74
CA PHE A 162 -15.03 -2.71 7.95
C PHE A 162 -16.16 -1.87 8.57
N SER A 163 -17.36 -1.90 8.02
CA SER A 163 -18.54 -1.22 8.57
C SER A 163 -18.81 -1.58 10.03
N LYS A 164 -18.77 -2.89 10.36
CA LYS A 164 -18.97 -3.38 11.73
C LYS A 164 -17.90 -2.91 12.71
N LYS A 165 -16.65 -2.79 12.26
CA LYS A 165 -15.51 -2.36 13.09
C LYS A 165 -15.46 -0.85 13.33
N HIS A 166 -16.07 -0.05 12.46
CA HIS A 166 -15.99 1.41 12.51
C HIS A 166 -17.23 2.07 13.12
N GLY A 167 -18.02 1.33 13.91
CA GLY A 167 -19.15 1.89 14.67
C GLY A 167 -20.51 1.30 14.32
N LYS A 168 -20.57 0.37 13.36
CA LYS A 168 -21.81 -0.25 12.87
C LYS A 168 -22.79 0.77 12.27
N GLY A 169 -23.96 0.31 11.81
CA GLY A 169 -24.96 1.18 11.22
C GLY A 169 -24.43 1.96 10.02
N MET A 170 -23.56 1.35 9.22
CA MET A 170 -22.87 2.01 8.12
C MET A 170 -22.69 1.09 6.91
N ILE A 171 -22.51 1.72 5.77
CA ILE A 171 -22.35 1.08 4.47
C ILE A 171 -20.96 1.45 3.95
N THR A 172 -20.20 0.46 3.51
CA THR A 172 -18.87 0.68 2.94
C THR A 172 -18.81 0.08 1.54
N GLU A 173 -18.31 0.84 0.57
CA GLU A 173 -17.94 0.31 -0.75
C GLU A 173 -16.52 -0.24 -0.67
N PHE A 174 -16.29 -1.43 -1.23
CA PHE A 174 -14.97 -2.04 -1.23
C PHE A 174 -13.95 -1.19 -1.99
N SER A 175 -14.36 -0.54 -3.08
CA SER A 175 -13.54 0.41 -3.85
C SER A 175 -12.94 1.52 -2.97
N LYS A 176 -13.66 2.00 -1.93
CA LYS A 176 -13.15 2.98 -0.97
C LYS A 176 -12.05 2.39 -0.08
N ILE A 177 -12.18 1.14 0.34
CA ILE A 177 -11.13 0.44 1.10
C ILE A 177 -9.88 0.27 0.24
N LYS A 178 -10.04 -0.19 -0.99
CA LYS A 178 -8.96 -0.32 -1.98
C LYS A 178 -8.25 1.01 -2.20
N PHE A 179 -9.01 2.10 -2.37
CA PHE A 179 -8.47 3.45 -2.51
C PHE A 179 -7.70 3.92 -1.27
N MET A 180 -8.25 3.72 -0.05
CA MET A 180 -7.55 4.06 1.19
C MET A 180 -6.21 3.30 1.33
N GLN A 181 -6.18 2.01 0.98
CA GLN A 181 -4.97 1.21 1.01
C GLN A 181 -3.92 1.71 0.00
N ILE A 182 -4.35 2.09 -1.20
CA ILE A 182 -3.47 2.69 -2.22
C ILE A 182 -2.91 4.02 -1.70
N MET A 183 -3.76 4.89 -1.16
CA MET A 183 -3.34 6.20 -0.63
C MET A 183 -2.37 6.06 0.54
N GLN A 184 -2.56 5.06 1.41
CA GLN A 184 -1.63 4.78 2.50
C GLN A 184 -0.25 4.35 1.98
N LYS A 185 -0.20 3.52 0.94
CA LYS A 185 1.06 3.09 0.29
C LYS A 185 1.76 4.26 -0.39
N VAL A 186 1.02 5.09 -1.13
CA VAL A 186 1.56 6.29 -1.81
C VAL A 186 2.09 7.30 -0.80
N GLY A 187 1.36 7.55 0.30
CA GLY A 187 1.81 8.40 1.40
C GLY A 187 3.11 7.89 2.02
N LEU A 188 3.20 6.59 2.32
CA LEU A 188 4.41 5.97 2.85
C LEU A 188 5.61 6.12 1.90
N PHE A 189 5.39 5.89 0.59
CA PHE A 189 6.43 6.08 -0.43
C PHE A 189 6.93 7.53 -0.49
N SER A 190 6.02 8.50 -0.38
CA SER A 190 6.36 9.93 -0.38
C SER A 190 7.21 10.32 0.82
N ILE A 191 6.90 9.77 2.00
CA ILE A 191 7.70 9.99 3.23
C ILE A 191 9.11 9.40 3.07
N ILE A 192 9.21 8.15 2.58
CA ILE A 192 10.50 7.46 2.41
C ILE A 192 11.38 8.19 1.39
N SER A 193 10.81 8.59 0.24
CA SER A 193 11.54 9.31 -0.80
C SER A 193 12.04 10.69 -0.30
N GLY A 194 11.23 11.42 0.48
CA GLY A 194 11.65 12.66 1.12
C GLY A 194 12.81 12.46 2.10
N LEU A 195 12.76 11.42 2.94
CA LEU A 195 13.86 11.08 3.86
C LEU A 195 15.15 10.73 3.11
N LEU A 196 15.07 9.94 2.02
CA LEU A 196 16.24 9.61 1.19
C LEU A 196 16.87 10.84 0.54
N LEU A 197 16.05 11.76 0.03
CA LEU A 197 16.54 13.01 -0.55
C LEU A 197 17.24 13.87 0.52
N SER A 198 16.65 13.98 1.72
CA SER A 198 17.26 14.69 2.84
C SER A 198 18.61 14.09 3.23
N PHE A 199 18.71 12.75 3.25
CA PHE A 199 19.93 12.03 3.55
C PHE A 199 21.01 12.25 2.48
N LEU A 200 20.64 12.24 1.20
CA LEU A 200 21.56 12.52 0.09
C LEU A 200 22.14 13.95 0.17
N ILE A 201 21.30 14.95 0.47
CA ILE A 201 21.75 16.33 0.64
C ILE A 201 22.77 16.43 1.78
N VAL A 202 22.50 15.77 2.91
CA VAL A 202 23.43 15.72 4.04
C VAL A 202 24.74 15.04 3.64
N MET A 203 24.70 13.89 2.95
CA MET A 203 25.89 13.18 2.47
C MET A 203 26.74 14.03 1.51
N LEU A 204 26.11 14.72 0.56
CA LEU A 204 26.80 15.62 -0.37
C LEU A 204 27.43 16.82 0.38
N ALA A 205 26.72 17.40 1.35
CA ALA A 205 27.26 18.46 2.20
C ALA A 205 28.48 17.97 3.02
N PHE A 206 28.39 16.79 3.63
CA PHE A 206 29.52 16.15 4.33
C PHE A 206 30.69 15.90 3.39
N HIS A 207 30.44 15.37 2.19
CA HIS A 207 31.49 15.14 1.20
C HIS A 207 32.18 16.44 0.78
N GLY A 208 31.42 17.52 0.56
CA GLY A 208 31.96 18.85 0.27
C GLY A 208 32.81 19.41 1.42
N VAL A 209 32.34 19.30 2.66
CA VAL A 209 33.09 19.74 3.86
C VAL A 209 34.37 18.91 4.04
N PHE A 210 34.29 17.59 3.88
CA PHE A 210 35.43 16.68 4.01
C PHE A 210 36.50 16.98 2.96
N ASN A 211 36.10 17.15 1.69
CA ASN A 211 37.03 17.53 0.62
C ASN A 211 37.68 18.89 0.88
N LYS A 212 36.94 19.87 1.42
CA LYS A 212 37.50 21.18 1.80
C LYS A 212 38.51 21.02 2.95
N PHE A 213 38.26 20.16 3.93
CA PHE A 213 39.17 19.84 5.02
C PHE A 213 40.47 19.16 4.54
N VAL A 214 40.36 18.19 3.62
CA VAL A 214 41.51 17.53 2.99
C VAL A 214 42.33 18.54 2.19
N PHE A 215 41.67 19.41 1.43
CA PHE A 215 42.33 20.46 0.67
C PHE A 215 43.06 21.47 1.57
N ILE A 216 42.48 21.86 2.72
CA ILE A 216 43.13 22.72 3.71
C ILE A 216 44.36 22.03 4.31
N LYS A 217 44.28 20.74 4.67
CA LYS A 217 45.45 19.97 5.14
C LYS A 217 46.56 19.93 4.09
N ASN A 218 46.23 19.77 2.81
CA ASN A 218 47.20 19.76 1.71
C ASN A 218 47.76 21.16 1.37
N LYS A 219 47.08 22.25 1.79
CA LYS A 219 47.56 23.64 1.67
C LYS A 219 48.38 24.13 2.86
N ALA A 220 48.48 23.36 3.96
CA ALA A 220 49.39 23.67 5.06
C ALA A 220 50.83 23.56 4.58
N VAL A 221 51.38 24.72 4.27
CA VAL A 221 52.67 25.05 3.69
C VAL A 221 53.81 24.14 4.17
N SER A 222 54.41 23.41 3.23
CA SER A 222 55.80 22.97 3.36
C SER A 222 56.67 24.22 3.42
N ALA A 223 57.13 24.58 4.62
CA ALA A 223 58.21 25.54 4.76
C ALA A 223 59.48 24.88 4.17
N LYS A 224 59.78 25.18 2.90
CA LYS A 224 61.02 24.76 2.22
C LYS A 224 62.20 25.46 2.89
N VAL A 225 62.91 24.75 3.77
CA VAL A 225 64.33 25.04 4.02
C VAL A 225 65.10 24.44 2.84
N GLN A 226 65.71 25.28 2.00
CA GLN A 226 66.62 24.80 0.97
C GLN A 226 67.87 24.20 1.66
N PRO A 227 68.22 22.93 1.40
CA PRO A 227 69.47 22.38 1.91
C PRO A 227 70.64 23.09 1.21
N THR A 228 71.56 23.61 2.02
CA THR A 228 72.55 24.63 1.63
C THR A 228 73.82 24.06 0.97
N LYS A 229 73.94 22.74 0.82
CA LYS A 229 75.05 22.10 0.10
C LYS A 229 74.54 20.91 -0.72
N THR A 230 74.82 20.92 -2.02
CA THR A 230 74.46 19.84 -2.95
C THR A 230 75.72 19.22 -3.51
N GLN A 231 75.78 17.89 -3.58
CA GLN A 231 76.85 17.17 -4.23
C GLN A 231 76.55 16.87 -5.70
N THR A 232 77.60 16.81 -6.51
CA THR A 232 77.58 16.25 -7.86
C THR A 232 78.18 14.84 -7.83
N ILE A 233 77.39 13.83 -8.24
CA ILE A 233 77.76 12.41 -8.24
C ILE A 233 77.94 11.97 -9.68
N TYR A 234 79.15 11.50 -10.03
CA TYR A 234 79.48 11.04 -11.38
C TYR A 234 79.38 9.53 -11.46
N PHE A 235 78.81 8.98 -12.53
CA PHE A 235 78.64 7.54 -12.72
C PHE A 235 79.70 6.93 -13.62
N LYS A 236 80.08 5.67 -13.37
CA LYS A 236 81.05 4.94 -14.20
C LYS A 236 80.53 4.68 -15.62
N SER A 237 79.21 4.57 -15.78
CA SER A 237 78.53 4.45 -17.08
C SER A 237 78.50 5.77 -17.87
N GLY A 238 78.96 6.88 -17.27
CA GLY A 238 78.84 8.22 -17.83
C GLY A 238 77.64 8.99 -17.28
N GLY A 239 77.73 10.32 -17.31
CA GLY A 239 76.72 11.22 -16.75
C GLY A 239 76.94 11.56 -15.27
N TYR A 240 76.10 12.45 -14.75
CA TYR A 240 76.15 12.88 -13.34
C TYR A 240 74.74 13.16 -12.79
N LEU A 241 74.64 13.15 -11.46
CA LEU A 241 73.44 13.53 -10.71
C LEU A 241 73.80 14.59 -9.67
N LYS A 242 73.00 15.67 -9.60
CA LYS A 242 73.12 16.68 -8.54
C LYS A 242 72.02 16.50 -7.49
N GLY A 243 72.40 16.48 -6.22
CA GLY A 243 71.45 16.34 -5.11
C GLY A 243 72.13 16.33 -3.75
N VAL A 244 71.38 16.08 -2.70
CA VAL A 244 71.90 15.97 -1.33
C VAL A 244 71.99 14.50 -0.97
N ILE A 245 73.19 14.01 -0.66
CA ILE A 245 73.34 12.64 -0.18
C ILE A 245 72.76 12.56 1.23
N VAL A 246 71.75 11.72 1.41
CA VAL A 246 71.08 11.52 2.71
C VAL A 246 71.49 10.21 3.39
N LYS A 247 72.05 9.25 2.63
CA LYS A 247 72.59 7.99 3.15
C LYS A 247 73.71 7.47 2.24
N TYR A 248 74.79 6.94 2.83
CA TYR A 248 75.98 6.49 2.10
C TYR A 248 76.52 5.14 2.63
N ASP A 249 75.82 4.06 2.31
CA ASP A 249 76.24 2.68 2.63
C ASP A 249 76.52 1.91 1.33
N ASP A 250 76.19 0.61 1.25
CA ASP A 250 76.26 -0.17 -0.01
C ASP A 250 75.35 0.41 -1.10
N LYS A 251 74.27 1.07 -0.68
CA LYS A 251 73.41 1.90 -1.50
C LYS A 251 73.47 3.35 -1.02
N VAL A 252 73.56 4.26 -1.98
CA VAL A 252 73.62 5.71 -1.78
C VAL A 252 72.27 6.30 -2.12
N GLU A 253 71.65 6.98 -1.16
CA GLU A 253 70.38 7.67 -1.37
C GLU A 253 70.63 9.16 -1.55
N VAL A 254 70.12 9.70 -2.65
CA VAL A 254 70.34 11.07 -3.08
C VAL A 254 69.00 11.76 -3.22
N LYS A 255 68.81 12.83 -2.46
CA LYS A 255 67.64 13.68 -2.53
C LYS A 255 67.80 14.71 -3.65
N ILE A 256 66.90 14.70 -4.62
CA ILE A 256 66.89 15.58 -5.79
C ILE A 256 65.71 16.55 -5.67
N MET A 257 65.96 17.82 -5.94
CA MET A 257 64.94 18.87 -5.97
C MET A 257 64.45 19.10 -7.40
N PHE A 258 63.14 19.12 -7.59
CA PHE A 258 62.47 19.45 -8.85
C PHE A 258 61.55 20.67 -8.66
N ASP A 259 61.18 21.34 -9.76
CA ASP A 259 60.30 22.52 -9.73
C ASP A 259 58.94 22.24 -9.06
N LYS A 260 58.46 20.99 -9.12
CA LYS A 260 57.16 20.56 -8.59
C LYS A 260 57.23 19.67 -7.34
N GLY A 261 58.41 19.41 -6.78
CA GLY A 261 58.56 18.52 -5.61
C GLY A 261 59.98 18.04 -5.34
N GLU A 262 60.15 17.11 -4.42
CA GLU A 262 61.43 16.44 -4.12
C GLU A 262 61.29 14.93 -4.31
N GLY A 263 62.37 14.27 -4.74
CA GLY A 263 62.43 12.82 -4.92
C GLY A 263 63.72 12.24 -4.37
N VAL A 264 63.72 10.96 -4.02
CA VAL A 264 64.92 10.23 -3.58
C VAL A 264 65.27 9.19 -4.63
N VAL A 265 66.53 9.19 -5.06
CA VAL A 265 67.08 8.18 -5.97
C VAL A 265 68.10 7.35 -5.20
N THR A 266 67.95 6.03 -5.27
CA THR A 266 68.87 5.07 -4.68
C THR A 266 69.81 4.53 -5.76
N ILE A 267 71.11 4.65 -5.53
CA ILE A 267 72.17 4.22 -6.44
C ILE A 267 73.02 3.16 -5.74
N ASN A 268 73.48 2.13 -6.45
CA ASN A 268 74.50 1.24 -5.88
C ASN A 268 75.85 1.97 -5.83
N LYS A 269 76.52 1.92 -4.68
CA LYS A 269 77.82 2.58 -4.50
C LYS A 269 78.87 2.14 -5.52
N ALA A 270 78.78 0.89 -5.99
CA ALA A 270 79.66 0.34 -7.02
C ALA A 270 79.59 1.08 -8.37
N ASP A 271 78.46 1.74 -8.67
CA ASP A 271 78.21 2.44 -9.94
C ASP A 271 78.73 3.89 -9.94
N ILE A 272 79.13 4.39 -8.77
CA ILE A 272 79.64 5.75 -8.59
C ILE A 272 81.13 5.79 -8.94
N LEU A 273 81.50 6.76 -9.78
CA LEU A 273 82.88 7.06 -10.16
C LEU A 273 83.53 8.01 -9.14
N LYS A 274 82.88 9.14 -8.84
CA LYS A 274 83.35 10.12 -7.84
C LYS A 274 82.19 11.02 -7.36
N ILE A 275 82.39 11.69 -6.23
CA ILE A 275 81.45 12.64 -5.63
C ILE A 275 82.20 13.94 -5.34
N GLU A 276 81.60 15.07 -5.73
CA GLU A 276 82.15 16.40 -5.50
C GLU A 276 81.13 17.25 -4.71
N ASP A 277 81.57 17.87 -3.62
CA ASP A 277 80.77 18.85 -2.88
C ASP A 277 80.74 20.19 -3.64
N ASN A 278 79.56 20.78 -3.83
CA ASN A 278 79.42 22.18 -4.27
C ASN A 278 79.21 23.12 -3.07
#